data_AF-A0A1H8E5B4-F1
#
_entry.id   AF-A0A1H8E5B4-F1
#
_cell.length_a   1.000
_cell.length_b   1.000
_cell.length_c   1.000
_cell.angle_alpha   90.00
_cell.angle_beta   90.00
_cell.angle_gamma   90.00
#
_symmetry.space_group_name_H-M   'P 1'
#
loop_
_entity.id
_entity.type
_entity.pdbx_description
1 polymer ?
#
loop_
_entity_poly.entity_id
_entity_poly.type
_entity_poly.pdbx_seq_one_letter_code
_entity_poly.pdbx_strand_id
1 'polypeptide(L)'
;MLKRSMLLASTVLLLTSCSSGSGSGSGSGGSTVTKNNTAGSVVNLKAQGQASTIKTRHWEEKGGVWIPAERAATYMQYRFDENPKNHVASMGYADPVYTFKVGSKQAKIGDQQILLSDAPRMIDNNVCLELRSLSQLIQQPVRWDSGSSTVIIEAQKHQPPTNELVNTPPGTNQFRAQSTDMSTGDDNPDYDNPDNYDEYGNYIGGGRPGNNGNNGNNSNNGNNGNDVENGNNTADQDKVDEVISYGKRYMGVDYKFNAAAYAESRKFDCSSFIQHIFKHVGVDLPRSSRSQSTVGKYVSRKNFIPGDIVFFYTPGRYKTNNIVGHVGLYIGNNQVLQTYGNPGVTITKLLGNWDDRIMWGRRVL
;
A
#
# COMPACT_ATOMS: atom_id res chain seq x y z
N MET A 1 -34.20 -19.19 -52.98
CA MET A 1 -35.02 -20.18 -52.23
C MET A 1 -35.14 -19.64 -50.80
N LEU A 2 -36.11 -18.77 -50.43
CA LEU A 2 -37.53 -19.05 -50.11
C LEU A 2 -37.67 -20.31 -49.23
N LYS A 3 -38.21 -20.33 -48.00
CA LYS A 3 -39.32 -19.60 -47.32
C LYS A 3 -39.14 -19.75 -45.78
N ARG A 4 -39.41 -18.72 -44.94
CA ARG A 4 -40.65 -18.39 -44.15
C ARG A 4 -41.06 -19.49 -43.14
N SER A 5 -41.51 -19.27 -41.90
CA SER A 5 -42.36 -18.23 -41.27
C SER A 5 -42.12 -18.28 -39.73
N MET A 6 -42.03 -17.22 -38.93
CA MET A 6 -43.07 -16.29 -38.41
C MET A 6 -44.38 -16.93 -37.91
N LEU A 7 -44.67 -16.80 -36.60
CA LEU A 7 -45.98 -16.37 -36.10
C LEU A 7 -45.88 -15.80 -34.66
N LEU A 8 -46.41 -14.60 -34.47
CA LEU A 8 -46.81 -13.98 -33.20
C LEU A 8 -48.23 -14.41 -32.83
N ALA A 9 -48.56 -14.44 -31.53
CA ALA A 9 -49.86 -14.04 -30.94
C ALA A 9 -49.71 -14.07 -29.39
N SER A 10 -49.73 -12.93 -28.70
CA SER A 10 -50.89 -12.21 -28.15
C SER A 10 -51.37 -12.71 -26.77
N THR A 11 -50.97 -11.95 -25.76
CA THR A 11 -51.74 -11.41 -24.61
C THR A 11 -52.97 -12.18 -24.08
N VAL A 12 -52.92 -12.58 -22.79
CA VAL A 12 -54.06 -12.46 -21.85
C VAL A 12 -53.52 -12.12 -20.46
N LEU A 13 -54.01 -10.99 -19.93
CA LEU A 13 -53.89 -10.54 -18.55
C LEU A 13 -55.06 -11.15 -17.75
N LEU A 14 -54.79 -11.78 -16.60
CA LEU A 14 -55.84 -12.08 -15.63
C LEU A 14 -55.27 -11.96 -14.21
N LEU A 15 -55.61 -10.82 -13.59
CA LEU A 15 -55.59 -10.61 -12.15
C LEU A 15 -56.66 -11.51 -11.51
N THR A 16 -56.28 -12.30 -10.51
CA THR A 16 -57.22 -12.76 -9.48
C THR A 16 -56.50 -12.72 -8.13
N SER A 17 -56.95 -11.76 -7.32
CA SER A 17 -56.83 -11.75 -5.87
C SER A 17 -57.80 -12.78 -5.28
N CYS A 18 -57.35 -13.53 -4.26
CA CYS A 18 -58.25 -14.03 -3.23
C CYS A 18 -57.50 -14.23 -1.91
N SER A 19 -58.16 -13.77 -0.87
CA SER A 19 -57.78 -13.67 0.53
C SER A 19 -58.04 -14.97 1.32
N SER A 20 -57.40 -15.04 2.49
CA SER A 20 -57.87 -15.72 3.70
C SER A 20 -57.88 -17.25 3.72
N GLY A 21 -56.84 -17.82 4.35
CA GLY A 21 -56.85 -19.17 4.88
C GLY A 21 -56.13 -19.21 6.22
N SER A 22 -56.90 -19.09 7.30
CA SER A 22 -56.50 -19.31 8.69
C SER A 22 -56.13 -20.77 8.91
N GLY A 23 -54.88 -21.03 9.32
CA GLY A 23 -54.39 -22.34 9.73
C GLY A 23 -53.41 -22.18 10.90
N SER A 24 -53.89 -22.56 12.09
CA SER A 24 -53.16 -22.63 13.34
C SER A 24 -52.11 -23.75 13.30
N GLY A 25 -50.85 -23.40 13.54
CA GLY A 25 -49.74 -24.34 13.66
C GLY A 25 -48.67 -23.80 14.62
N SER A 26 -48.37 -24.56 15.66
CA SER A 26 -47.51 -24.25 16.80
C SER A 26 -46.11 -23.72 16.43
N GLY A 27 -45.80 -22.50 16.86
CA GLY A 27 -44.50 -21.85 16.70
C GLY A 27 -43.46 -22.37 17.70
N SER A 28 -42.52 -23.18 17.20
CA SER A 28 -41.20 -23.36 17.82
C SER A 28 -40.34 -22.14 17.48
N GLY A 29 -39.69 -21.56 18.50
CA GLY A 29 -38.95 -20.30 18.45
C GLY A 29 -37.90 -20.23 17.34
N GLY A 30 -38.29 -19.67 16.20
CA GLY A 30 -37.37 -19.09 15.23
C GLY A 30 -37.13 -17.64 15.64
N SER A 31 -35.91 -17.35 16.08
CA SER A 31 -35.43 -15.97 16.22
C SER A 31 -35.60 -15.28 14.88
N THR A 32 -36.65 -14.48 14.74
CA THR A 32 -36.90 -13.62 13.59
C THR A 32 -35.74 -12.64 13.53
N VAL A 33 -34.77 -12.94 12.67
CA VAL A 33 -33.80 -11.96 12.20
C VAL A 33 -34.61 -10.87 11.50
N THR A 34 -34.80 -9.75 12.18
CA THR A 34 -35.38 -8.53 11.61
C THR A 34 -34.54 -8.12 10.41
N LYS A 35 -35.07 -8.38 9.21
CA LYS A 35 -34.58 -7.81 7.94
C LYS A 35 -34.91 -6.31 7.90
N ASN A 36 -34.25 -5.53 8.74
CA ASN A 36 -34.20 -4.07 8.60
C ASN A 36 -32.83 -3.68 8.04
N ASN A 37 -32.42 -4.29 6.93
CA ASN A 37 -31.40 -3.70 6.08
C ASN A 37 -32.10 -2.60 5.29
N THR A 38 -32.09 -1.37 5.80
CA THR A 38 -32.44 -0.21 4.98
C THR A 38 -31.32 -0.02 3.97
N ALA A 39 -31.39 -0.79 2.89
CA ALA A 39 -30.55 -0.62 1.72
C ALA A 39 -31.20 0.43 0.81
N GLY A 40 -30.49 1.52 0.49
CA GLY A 40 -30.91 2.37 -0.64
C GLY A 40 -30.59 3.86 -0.59
N SER A 41 -30.10 4.42 0.52
CA SER A 41 -29.79 5.85 0.61
C SER A 41 -28.38 6.18 0.13
N VAL A 42 -28.22 7.39 -0.42
CA VAL A 42 -26.94 7.92 -0.91
C VAL A 42 -26.37 8.90 0.11
N VAL A 43 -25.12 8.68 0.50
CA VAL A 43 -24.35 9.56 1.40
C VAL A 43 -23.23 10.25 0.67
N ASN A 44 -22.81 11.37 1.26
CA ASN A 44 -21.63 12.10 0.85
C ASN A 44 -20.41 11.58 1.62
N LEU A 45 -19.33 11.23 0.93
CA LEU A 45 -18.01 11.03 1.54
C LEU A 45 -17.23 12.31 1.43
N LYS A 46 -16.78 12.85 2.57
CA LYS A 46 -16.04 14.10 2.65
C LYS A 46 -14.83 13.96 3.56
N ALA A 47 -13.74 14.65 3.25
CA ALA A 47 -12.66 14.89 4.18
C ALA A 47 -12.73 16.32 4.69
N GLN A 48 -12.36 16.48 5.95
CA GLN A 48 -12.27 17.80 6.54
C GLN A 48 -11.21 18.62 5.79
N GLY A 49 -11.63 19.67 5.08
CA GLY A 49 -10.74 20.65 4.45
C GLY A 49 -10.48 20.51 2.94
N GLN A 50 -11.02 19.51 2.24
CA GLN A 50 -10.96 19.45 0.77
C GLN A 50 -12.35 19.23 0.14
N ALA A 51 -12.63 20.01 -0.91
CA ALA A 51 -13.92 20.09 -1.58
C ALA A 51 -14.19 18.96 -2.60
N SER A 52 -13.74 17.74 -2.31
CA SER A 52 -14.14 16.55 -3.06
C SER A 52 -15.17 15.79 -2.25
N THR A 53 -16.37 15.65 -2.80
CA THR A 53 -17.44 14.83 -2.22
C THR A 53 -17.80 13.74 -3.22
N ILE A 54 -17.81 12.49 -2.76
CA ILE A 54 -18.26 11.36 -3.58
C ILE A 54 -19.59 10.86 -3.02
N LYS A 55 -20.56 10.68 -3.90
CA LYS A 55 -21.84 10.05 -3.57
C LYS A 55 -21.69 8.52 -3.58
N THR A 56 -22.14 7.86 -2.53
CA THR A 56 -22.16 6.39 -2.45
C THR A 56 -23.41 5.89 -1.74
N ARG A 57 -23.80 4.64 -2.01
CA ARG A 57 -24.76 3.94 -1.16
C ARG A 57 -24.17 3.68 0.22
N HIS A 58 -25.02 3.65 1.23
CA HIS A 58 -24.71 3.15 2.56
C HIS A 58 -25.82 2.24 3.08
N TRP A 59 -25.49 1.52 4.16
CA TRP A 59 -26.42 0.67 4.89
C TRP A 59 -26.25 0.90 6.38
N GLU A 60 -27.36 0.98 7.10
CA GLU A 60 -27.37 1.12 8.56
C GLU A 60 -27.90 -0.17 9.17
N GLU A 61 -27.09 -0.84 10.01
CA GLU A 61 -27.47 -2.08 10.68
C GLU A 61 -26.94 -2.07 12.12
N LYS A 62 -27.81 -2.38 13.10
CA LYS A 62 -27.44 -2.50 14.53
C LYS A 62 -26.65 -1.28 15.08
N GLY A 63 -26.95 -0.08 14.59
CA GLY A 63 -26.27 1.15 14.99
C GLY A 63 -24.90 1.38 14.34
N GLY A 64 -24.49 0.53 13.38
CA GLY A 64 -23.31 0.71 12.55
C GLY A 64 -23.68 1.19 11.14
N VAL A 65 -22.81 2.02 10.54
CA VAL A 65 -22.93 2.49 9.16
C VAL A 65 -21.91 1.75 8.30
N TRP A 66 -22.36 1.22 7.18
CA TRP A 66 -21.56 0.44 6.25
C TRP A 66 -21.48 1.14 4.90
N ILE A 67 -20.27 1.22 4.34
CA ILE A 67 -20.04 1.79 3.00
C ILE A 67 -19.19 0.88 2.13
N PRO A 68 -19.32 0.95 0.78
CA PRO A 68 -18.48 0.19 -0.12
C PRO A 68 -17.01 0.58 0.04
N ALA A 69 -16.14 -0.41 0.23
CA ALA A 69 -14.70 -0.20 0.37
C ALA A 69 -14.09 0.40 -0.90
N GLU A 70 -14.59 0.03 -2.08
CA GLU A 70 -14.21 0.64 -3.36
C GLU A 70 -14.45 2.17 -3.37
N ARG A 71 -15.52 2.63 -2.72
CA ARG A 71 -15.88 4.06 -2.69
C ARG A 71 -15.01 4.82 -1.71
N ALA A 72 -14.68 4.22 -0.57
CA ALA A 72 -13.65 4.73 0.33
C ALA A 72 -12.27 4.78 -0.36
N ALA A 73 -11.90 3.74 -1.10
CA ALA A 73 -10.67 3.68 -1.87
C ALA A 73 -10.63 4.80 -2.93
N THR A 74 -11.67 4.93 -3.74
CA THR A 74 -11.79 6.00 -4.76
C THR A 74 -11.68 7.38 -4.12
N TYR A 75 -12.30 7.57 -2.96
CA TYR A 75 -12.21 8.81 -2.18
C TYR A 75 -10.77 9.15 -1.79
N MET A 76 -10.04 8.16 -1.30
CA MET A 76 -8.62 8.26 -0.95
C MET A 76 -7.68 8.24 -2.18
N GLN A 77 -8.24 8.23 -3.39
CA GLN A 77 -7.52 8.07 -4.66
C GLN A 77 -6.71 6.76 -4.75
N TYR A 78 -7.11 5.76 -3.97
CA TYR A 78 -6.61 4.41 -4.07
C TYR A 78 -7.30 3.66 -5.22
N ARG A 79 -6.54 2.73 -5.78
CA ARG A 79 -7.07 1.60 -6.54
C ARG A 79 -7.68 0.60 -5.57
N PHE A 80 -8.74 -0.05 -6.02
CA PHE A 80 -9.40 -1.14 -5.33
C PHE A 80 -9.37 -2.37 -6.22
N ASP A 81 -9.01 -3.51 -5.66
CA ASP A 81 -9.05 -4.80 -6.32
C ASP A 81 -9.70 -5.81 -5.37
N GLU A 82 -10.59 -6.64 -5.90
CA GLU A 82 -11.26 -7.69 -5.15
C GLU A 82 -11.16 -8.99 -5.95
N ASN A 83 -10.82 -10.07 -5.25
CA ASN A 83 -10.83 -11.39 -5.83
C ASN A 83 -12.21 -12.02 -5.58
N PRO A 84 -13.06 -12.15 -6.62
CA PRO A 84 -14.45 -12.56 -6.46
C PRO A 84 -14.61 -14.01 -6.00
N LYS A 85 -13.55 -14.83 -6.05
CA LYS A 85 -13.60 -16.24 -5.64
C LYS A 85 -13.47 -16.41 -4.12
N ASN A 86 -12.71 -15.53 -3.47
CA ASN A 86 -12.40 -15.67 -2.04
C ASN A 86 -12.70 -14.40 -1.23
N HIS A 87 -13.20 -13.35 -1.90
CA HIS A 87 -13.56 -12.05 -1.34
C HIS A 87 -12.45 -11.42 -0.50
N VAL A 88 -11.21 -11.64 -0.92
CA VAL A 88 -10.06 -10.87 -0.47
C VAL A 88 -10.02 -9.60 -1.31
N ALA A 89 -10.07 -8.47 -0.63
CA ALA A 89 -9.99 -7.15 -1.21
C ALA A 89 -8.71 -6.45 -0.76
N SER A 90 -8.16 -5.66 -1.67
CA SER A 90 -7.03 -4.81 -1.43
C SER A 90 -7.34 -3.40 -1.91
N MET A 91 -6.92 -2.41 -1.14
CA MET A 91 -6.92 -1.02 -1.59
C MET A 91 -5.57 -0.39 -1.33
N GLY A 92 -5.11 0.40 -2.29
CA GLY A 92 -3.79 1.01 -2.24
C GLY A 92 -3.49 1.79 -3.51
N TYR A 93 -2.30 2.36 -3.60
CA TYR A 93 -1.96 3.25 -4.71
C TYR A 93 -1.33 2.47 -5.87
N ALA A 94 -0.08 2.01 -5.70
CA ALA A 94 0.69 1.25 -6.71
C ALA A 94 0.79 -0.23 -6.39
N ASP A 95 0.80 -0.49 -5.08
CA ASP A 95 0.72 -1.76 -4.41
C ASP A 95 -0.46 -1.71 -3.41
N PRO A 96 -0.93 -2.87 -2.92
CA PRO A 96 -1.83 -2.92 -1.79
C PRO A 96 -1.24 -2.18 -0.58
N VAL A 97 -1.99 -1.23 -0.05
CA VAL A 97 -1.72 -0.62 1.27
C VAL A 97 -2.47 -1.40 2.31
N TYR A 98 -3.75 -1.66 2.05
CA TYR A 98 -4.66 -2.33 2.95
C TYR A 98 -5.14 -3.61 2.28
N THR A 99 -5.13 -4.71 3.01
CA THR A 99 -5.69 -5.98 2.54
C THR A 99 -6.62 -6.56 3.60
N PHE A 100 -7.80 -6.99 3.21
CA PHE A 100 -8.83 -7.50 4.12
C PHE A 100 -9.69 -8.53 3.41
N LYS A 101 -10.39 -9.36 4.18
CA LYS A 101 -11.23 -10.44 3.64
C LYS A 101 -12.64 -10.36 4.20
N VAL A 102 -13.63 -10.51 3.34
CA VAL A 102 -15.03 -10.63 3.77
C VAL A 102 -15.18 -11.78 4.78
N GLY A 103 -15.89 -11.51 5.87
CA GLY A 103 -16.14 -12.46 6.96
C GLY A 103 -14.98 -12.63 7.93
N SER A 104 -13.84 -11.96 7.73
CA SER A 104 -12.71 -11.98 8.66
C SER A 104 -12.47 -10.61 9.29
N LYS A 105 -12.26 -10.58 10.61
CA LYS A 105 -11.79 -9.37 11.31
C LYS A 105 -10.29 -9.13 11.13
N GLN A 106 -9.53 -10.12 10.67
CA GLN A 106 -8.10 -9.94 10.39
C GLN A 106 -7.92 -9.17 9.09
N ALA A 107 -7.18 -8.08 9.16
CA ALA A 107 -6.77 -7.27 8.02
C ALA A 107 -5.27 -6.97 8.09
N LYS A 108 -4.73 -6.35 7.05
CA LYS A 108 -3.34 -5.93 6.99
C LYS A 108 -3.21 -4.48 6.54
N ILE A 109 -2.24 -3.79 7.14
CA ILE A 109 -1.67 -2.52 6.66
C ILE A 109 -0.23 -2.86 6.26
N GLY A 110 0.07 -2.78 4.96
CA GLY A 110 1.30 -3.36 4.41
C GLY A 110 1.38 -4.84 4.77
N ASP A 111 2.41 -5.20 5.55
CA ASP A 111 2.62 -6.55 6.06
C ASP A 111 2.14 -6.74 7.51
N GLN A 112 1.83 -5.65 8.23
CA GLN A 112 1.37 -5.69 9.61
C GLN A 112 -0.08 -6.17 9.69
N GLN A 113 -0.34 -7.18 10.53
CA GLN A 113 -1.70 -7.61 10.83
C GLN A 113 -2.37 -6.67 11.84
N ILE A 114 -3.64 -6.37 11.59
CA ILE A 114 -4.52 -5.63 12.50
C ILE A 114 -5.84 -6.39 12.70
N LEU A 115 -6.54 -6.07 13.78
CA LEU A 115 -7.85 -6.63 14.09
C LEU A 115 -8.93 -5.55 14.00
N LEU A 116 -9.88 -5.75 13.09
CA LEU A 116 -11.02 -4.86 12.87
C LEU A 116 -12.12 -5.11 13.92
N SER A 117 -12.89 -4.07 14.25
CA SER A 117 -14.05 -4.15 15.14
C SER A 117 -15.12 -5.08 14.58
N ASP A 118 -15.37 -4.99 13.27
CA ASP A 118 -16.33 -5.79 12.52
C ASP A 118 -15.68 -6.34 11.25
N ALA A 119 -16.09 -7.54 10.86
CA ALA A 119 -15.61 -8.13 9.62
C ALA A 119 -16.22 -7.41 8.42
N PRO A 120 -15.47 -7.17 7.33
CA PRO A 120 -16.03 -6.72 6.06
C PRO A 120 -17.12 -7.70 5.59
N ARG A 121 -18.13 -7.19 4.89
CA ARG A 121 -19.28 -7.98 4.44
C ARG A 121 -19.59 -7.75 2.98
N MET A 122 -20.19 -8.75 2.33
CA MET A 122 -20.83 -8.53 1.03
C MET A 122 -22.24 -7.99 1.24
N ILE A 123 -22.50 -6.78 0.75
CA ILE A 123 -23.81 -6.12 0.80
C ILE A 123 -24.13 -5.56 -0.60
N ASP A 124 -25.23 -6.01 -1.20
CA ASP A 124 -25.66 -5.65 -2.55
C ASP A 124 -24.54 -5.75 -3.61
N ASN A 125 -23.80 -6.86 -3.57
CA ASN A 125 -22.63 -7.14 -4.42
C ASN A 125 -21.43 -6.19 -4.23
N ASN A 126 -21.35 -5.48 -3.11
CA ASN A 126 -20.20 -4.64 -2.75
C ASN A 126 -19.51 -5.22 -1.51
N VAL A 127 -18.18 -5.21 -1.50
CA VAL A 127 -17.43 -5.38 -0.25
C VAL A 127 -17.59 -4.11 0.57
N CYS A 128 -18.28 -4.21 1.70
CA CYS A 128 -18.56 -3.09 2.58
C CYS A 128 -17.77 -3.19 3.88
N LEU A 129 -17.33 -2.03 4.37
CA LEU A 129 -16.69 -1.84 5.67
C LEU A 129 -17.60 -1.01 6.57
N GLU A 130 -17.69 -1.41 7.83
CA GLU A 130 -18.28 -0.59 8.89
C GLU A 130 -17.34 0.59 9.21
N LEU A 131 -17.86 1.77 9.57
CA LEU A 131 -17.05 2.99 9.71
C LEU A 131 -15.93 2.89 10.75
N ARG A 132 -16.11 2.24 11.90
CA ARG A 132 -15.03 2.04 12.88
C ARG A 132 -13.97 1.09 12.32
N SER A 133 -14.38 0.03 11.65
CA SER A 133 -13.43 -0.88 10.98
C SER A 133 -12.67 -0.17 9.86
N LEU A 134 -13.33 0.70 9.09
CA LEU A 134 -12.66 1.54 8.11
C LEU A 134 -11.67 2.49 8.80
N SER A 135 -12.06 3.14 9.89
CA SER A 135 -11.21 4.03 10.69
C SER A 135 -9.94 3.34 11.21
N GLN A 136 -10.09 2.12 11.75
CA GLN A 136 -8.97 1.28 12.19
C GLN A 136 -8.09 0.83 11.02
N LEU A 137 -8.70 0.54 9.87
CA LEU A 137 -7.94 0.10 8.71
C LEU A 137 -7.08 1.23 8.15
N ILE A 138 -7.65 2.42 7.99
CA ILE A 138 -6.95 3.57 7.38
C ILE A 138 -6.22 4.45 8.39
N GLN A 139 -6.29 4.11 9.67
CA GLN A 139 -5.67 4.83 10.79
C GLN A 139 -6.06 6.32 10.83
N GLN A 140 -7.32 6.63 10.50
CA GLN A 140 -7.87 7.98 10.51
C GLN A 140 -9.26 7.98 11.14
N PRO A 141 -9.67 9.05 11.84
CA PRO A 141 -11.03 9.17 12.33
C PRO A 141 -12.03 9.13 11.16
N VAL A 142 -12.99 8.21 11.24
CA VAL A 142 -14.13 8.15 10.33
C VAL A 142 -15.40 8.28 11.14
N ARG A 143 -16.22 9.28 10.83
CA ARG A 143 -17.45 9.58 11.56
C ARG A 143 -18.65 9.69 10.65
N TRP A 144 -19.81 9.36 11.22
CA TRP A 144 -21.11 9.56 10.61
C TRP A 144 -21.71 10.87 11.10
N ASP A 145 -22.11 11.74 10.17
CA ASP A 145 -22.97 12.89 10.42
C ASP A 145 -24.38 12.56 9.94
N SER A 146 -25.27 12.24 10.89
CA SER A 146 -26.66 11.89 10.58
C SER A 146 -27.48 13.08 10.09
N GLY A 147 -27.14 14.30 10.51
CA GLY A 147 -27.87 15.52 10.13
C GLY A 147 -27.67 15.86 8.66
N SER A 148 -26.44 15.66 8.14
CA SER A 148 -26.11 15.89 6.73
C SER A 148 -26.00 14.61 5.90
N SER A 149 -26.28 13.44 6.47
CA SER A 149 -26.09 12.12 5.84
C SER A 149 -24.71 12.00 5.17
N THR A 150 -23.66 12.29 5.93
CA THR A 150 -22.28 12.39 5.43
C THR A 150 -21.35 11.50 6.24
N VAL A 151 -20.53 10.71 5.53
CA VAL A 151 -19.37 10.06 6.12
C VAL A 151 -18.19 11.00 6.01
N ILE A 152 -17.56 11.30 7.15
CA ILE A 152 -16.45 12.23 7.24
C ILE A 152 -15.20 11.44 7.60
N ILE A 153 -14.24 11.43 6.67
CA ILE A 153 -12.90 10.87 6.87
C ILE A 153 -11.99 12.05 7.22
N GLU A 154 -11.60 12.17 8.48
CA GLU A 154 -10.81 13.31 8.91
C GLU A 154 -9.40 13.23 8.32
N ALA A 155 -8.99 14.29 7.63
CA ALA A 155 -7.65 14.37 7.13
C ALA A 155 -6.67 14.28 8.30
N GLN A 156 -5.61 13.49 8.14
CA GLN A 156 -4.46 13.52 9.04
C GLN A 156 -4.04 14.98 9.22
N LYS A 157 -4.20 15.54 10.43
CA LYS A 157 -3.62 16.85 10.76
C LYS A 157 -2.12 16.68 10.60
N HIS A 158 -1.56 17.29 9.56
CA HIS A 158 -0.12 17.42 9.47
C HIS A 158 0.23 18.42 10.57
N GLN A 159 0.75 17.95 11.70
CA GLN A 159 1.65 18.82 12.43
C GLN A 159 2.91 18.89 11.55
N PRO A 160 3.37 20.08 11.12
CA PRO A 160 4.78 20.19 10.79
C PRO A 160 5.58 19.73 12.01
N PRO A 161 6.81 19.21 11.88
CA PRO A 161 7.66 19.03 13.06
C PRO A 161 7.81 20.41 13.70
N THR A 162 7.00 20.69 14.71
CA THR A 162 7.20 21.86 15.54
C THR A 162 8.41 21.51 16.37
N ASN A 163 9.48 22.27 16.21
CA ASN A 163 10.59 22.35 17.18
C ASN A 163 10.11 22.90 18.54
N GLU A 164 8.89 22.57 18.97
CA GLU A 164 8.46 22.79 20.34
C GLU A 164 8.95 21.58 21.14
N LEU A 165 10.17 21.76 21.66
CA LEU A 165 10.63 21.09 22.86
C LEU A 165 9.48 21.07 23.85
N VAL A 166 8.99 19.87 24.15
CA VAL A 166 8.09 19.65 25.29
C VAL A 166 8.78 20.25 26.52
N ASN A 167 8.14 21.27 27.08
CA ASN A 167 8.54 21.99 28.27
C ASN A 167 9.06 21.04 29.36
N THR A 168 10.37 21.06 29.61
CA THR A 168 10.93 20.60 30.87
C THR A 168 10.73 21.70 31.93
N PRO A 169 10.40 21.35 33.18
CA PRO A 169 10.28 22.32 34.27
C PRO A 169 11.59 23.10 34.51
N PRO A 170 11.51 24.30 35.09
CA PRO A 170 12.60 25.28 35.11
C PRO A 170 13.75 24.82 36.02
N GLY A 171 14.94 24.67 35.44
CA GLY A 171 16.12 24.20 36.16
C GLY A 171 17.43 24.47 35.42
N THR A 172 17.83 25.74 35.40
CA THR A 172 19.21 26.26 35.37
C THR A 172 20.13 26.04 34.15
N ASN A 173 20.65 27.20 33.70
CA ASN A 173 21.92 27.48 33.00
C ASN A 173 21.93 27.53 31.46
N GLN A 174 21.33 28.62 30.97
CA GLN A 174 22.00 29.71 30.23
C GLN A 174 23.43 29.38 29.70
N PHE A 175 23.55 29.13 28.40
CA PHE A 175 24.56 29.80 27.58
C PHE A 175 23.95 30.21 26.24
N ARG A 176 23.89 31.53 26.07
CA ARG A 176 23.47 32.23 24.87
C ARG A 176 24.66 32.33 23.92
N ALA A 177 24.51 31.83 22.70
CA ALA A 177 25.19 32.35 21.51
C ALA A 177 24.13 32.35 20.40
N GLN A 178 23.47 33.49 20.15
CA GLN A 178 23.87 34.48 19.13
C GLN A 178 23.98 33.82 17.75
N SER A 179 22.92 34.04 16.98
CA SER A 179 22.90 33.92 15.53
C SER A 179 24.09 34.67 14.94
N THR A 180 24.91 33.96 14.17
CA THR A 180 25.72 34.52 13.11
C THR A 180 25.42 33.73 11.85
N ASP A 181 24.78 34.42 10.93
CA ASP A 181 24.72 34.13 9.51
C ASP A 181 26.12 33.73 8.98
N MET A 182 26.23 32.60 8.27
CA MET A 182 27.30 32.34 7.30
C MET A 182 27.04 31.04 6.51
N SER A 183 26.74 31.23 5.23
CA SER A 183 26.98 30.30 4.12
C SER A 183 28.06 29.25 4.39
N THR A 184 27.67 27.98 4.46
CA THR A 184 28.50 26.85 3.99
C THR A 184 27.57 25.79 3.41
N GLY A 185 27.88 25.34 2.21
CA GLY A 185 27.25 24.15 1.66
C GLY A 185 27.63 22.97 2.52
N ASP A 186 26.64 22.36 3.15
CA ASP A 186 26.77 21.04 3.76
C ASP A 186 25.75 20.12 3.10
N ASP A 187 26.23 19.48 2.03
CA ASP A 187 25.74 18.18 1.55
C ASP A 187 25.86 17.18 2.71
N ASN A 188 24.90 17.19 3.65
CA ASN A 188 24.75 16.11 4.60
C ASN A 188 23.68 15.13 4.08
N PRO A 189 24.08 14.02 3.42
CA PRO A 189 23.15 13.09 2.77
C PRO A 189 22.31 12.26 3.75
N ASP A 190 22.51 12.42 5.07
CA ASP A 190 21.83 11.62 6.10
C ASP A 190 20.45 12.18 6.53
N TYR A 191 20.09 13.41 6.14
CA TYR A 191 18.74 13.94 6.43
C TYR A 191 17.63 13.24 5.64
N ASP A 192 17.98 12.63 4.50
CA ASP A 192 17.06 11.88 3.62
C ASP A 192 17.06 10.37 3.88
N ASN A 193 17.74 9.89 4.93
CA ASN A 193 17.68 8.47 5.27
C ASN A 193 16.29 8.12 5.83
N PRO A 194 15.48 7.29 5.13
CA PRO A 194 14.17 6.87 5.61
C PRO A 194 14.25 6.08 6.92
N ASP A 195 15.40 5.49 7.27
CA ASP A 195 15.56 4.79 8.55
C ASP A 195 15.50 5.74 9.75
N ASN A 196 15.58 7.06 9.50
CA ASN A 196 15.35 8.09 10.51
C ASN A 196 13.87 8.44 10.69
N TYR A 197 12.97 7.82 9.92
CA TYR A 197 11.54 8.07 9.95
C TYR A 197 10.75 6.75 10.10
N ASP A 198 9.63 6.79 10.80
CA ASP A 198 8.70 5.65 10.83
C ASP A 198 7.94 5.49 9.49
N GLU A 199 7.16 4.40 9.35
CA GLU A 199 6.33 4.14 8.15
C GLU A 199 5.31 5.27 7.87
N TYR A 200 5.05 6.14 8.85
CA TYR A 200 4.13 7.27 8.76
C TYR A 200 4.85 8.62 8.53
N GLY A 201 6.18 8.61 8.39
CA GLY A 201 7.00 9.79 8.13
C GLY A 201 7.33 10.64 9.37
N ASN A 202 7.14 10.12 10.59
CA ASN A 202 7.55 10.79 11.82
C ASN A 202 9.03 10.52 12.07
N TYR A 203 9.80 11.58 12.38
CA TYR A 203 11.22 11.46 12.68
C TYR A 203 11.43 10.71 14.01
N ILE A 204 12.15 9.59 13.96
CA ILE A 204 12.43 8.72 15.11
C ILE A 204 13.85 8.88 15.67
N GLY A 205 14.64 9.83 15.13
CA GLY A 205 15.99 10.16 15.59
C GLY A 205 17.07 9.40 14.83
N GLY A 206 18.06 10.14 14.32
CA GLY A 206 19.24 9.58 13.64
C GLY A 206 20.17 8.87 14.60
N GLY A 207 20.00 7.55 14.75
CA GLY A 207 20.97 6.70 15.41
C GLY A 207 22.26 6.65 14.59
N ARG A 208 23.36 7.20 15.13
CA ARG A 208 24.71 6.84 14.66
C ARG A 208 24.80 5.31 14.63
N PRO A 209 25.32 4.66 13.56
CA PRO A 209 25.35 3.22 13.49
C PRO A 209 26.26 2.68 14.61
N GLY A 210 25.62 2.20 15.68
CA GLY A 210 26.24 1.35 16.67
C GLY A 210 26.54 0.02 16.01
N ASN A 211 27.83 -0.25 15.85
CA ASN A 211 28.39 -1.56 15.50
C ASN A 211 27.79 -2.61 16.44
N ASN A 212 26.77 -3.36 16.00
CA ASN A 212 26.27 -4.49 16.76
C ASN A 212 27.25 -5.65 16.56
N GLY A 213 28.26 -5.66 17.42
CA GLY A 213 29.29 -6.69 17.46
C GLY A 213 28.66 -8.04 17.77
N ASN A 214 28.60 -8.91 16.77
CA ASN A 214 28.49 -10.34 17.03
C ASN A 214 29.90 -10.86 17.32
N ASN A 215 30.20 -10.97 18.62
CA ASN A 215 31.45 -11.46 19.16
C ASN A 215 31.55 -12.98 18.97
N GLY A 216 32.18 -13.40 17.88
CA GLY A 216 32.69 -14.76 17.70
C GLY A 216 34.20 -14.79 17.94
N ASN A 217 34.61 -15.18 19.15
CA ASN A 217 35.98 -15.47 19.52
C ASN A 217 36.64 -16.46 18.52
N ASN A 218 37.78 -16.09 17.93
CA ASN A 218 38.96 -16.96 17.99
C ASN A 218 40.24 -16.14 17.82
N SER A 219 41.09 -16.20 18.85
CA SER A 219 42.44 -15.65 18.88
C SER A 219 43.42 -16.80 18.61
N ASN A 220 44.21 -16.73 17.53
CA ASN A 220 45.67 -16.81 17.63
C ASN A 220 46.40 -16.75 16.26
N ASN A 221 47.28 -15.75 16.18
CA ASN A 221 48.71 -15.86 15.83
C ASN A 221 49.15 -16.24 14.39
N GLY A 222 49.75 -15.24 13.71
CA GLY A 222 51.14 -15.34 13.24
C GLY A 222 51.43 -15.76 11.80
N ASN A 223 51.76 -14.75 10.98
CA ASN A 223 52.71 -14.72 9.85
C ASN A 223 52.50 -15.55 8.55
N ASN A 224 52.68 -14.79 7.46
CA ASN A 224 53.19 -15.14 6.13
C ASN A 224 52.36 -16.05 5.21
N GLY A 225 52.03 -15.50 4.03
CA GLY A 225 51.77 -16.28 2.82
C GLY A 225 50.68 -15.66 1.97
N ASN A 226 51.05 -15.22 0.77
CA ASN A 226 50.12 -14.94 -0.32
C ASN A 226 49.22 -16.15 -0.55
N ASP A 227 47.90 -15.94 -0.53
CA ASP A 227 46.93 -16.37 -1.55
C ASP A 227 45.52 -16.48 -0.94
N VAL A 228 44.55 -15.99 -1.73
CA VAL A 228 43.10 -16.19 -1.63
C VAL A 228 42.33 -15.33 -0.61
N GLU A 229 41.59 -14.34 -1.12
CA GLU A 229 40.16 -14.12 -0.81
C GLU A 229 39.55 -13.09 -1.78
N ASN A 230 39.14 -13.56 -2.97
CA ASN A 230 38.29 -12.82 -3.92
C ASN A 230 36.98 -13.57 -4.22
N GLY A 231 36.56 -14.46 -3.32
CA GLY A 231 35.39 -15.33 -3.53
C GLY A 231 34.03 -14.64 -3.30
N ASN A 232 33.99 -13.58 -2.49
CA ASN A 232 32.74 -12.93 -2.12
C ASN A 232 32.31 -11.87 -3.15
N ASN A 233 33.24 -11.07 -3.68
CA ASN A 233 32.91 -10.03 -4.68
C ASN A 233 32.42 -10.61 -6.02
N THR A 234 32.89 -11.80 -6.42
CA THR A 234 32.46 -12.42 -7.68
C THR A 234 31.09 -13.05 -7.56
N ALA A 235 30.80 -13.74 -6.44
CA ALA A 235 29.50 -14.37 -6.21
C ALA A 235 28.34 -13.35 -6.09
N ASP A 236 28.59 -12.20 -5.46
CA ASP A 236 27.59 -11.13 -5.38
C ASP A 236 27.39 -10.45 -6.73
N GLN A 237 28.47 -10.25 -7.50
CA GLN A 237 28.38 -9.73 -8.87
C GLN A 237 27.64 -10.70 -9.82
N ASP A 238 27.85 -12.01 -9.68
CA ASP A 238 27.15 -13.03 -10.47
C ASP A 238 25.64 -12.97 -10.22
N LYS A 239 25.22 -12.80 -8.95
CA LYS A 239 23.78 -12.60 -8.61
C LYS A 239 23.22 -11.30 -9.18
N VAL A 240 24.01 -10.23 -9.18
CA VAL A 240 23.62 -8.95 -9.79
C VAL A 240 23.37 -9.12 -11.30
N ASP A 241 24.29 -9.77 -12.00
CA ASP A 241 24.16 -10.02 -13.43
C ASP A 241 22.99 -10.98 -13.73
N GLU A 242 22.80 -11.98 -12.88
CA GLU A 242 21.68 -12.93 -12.97
C GLU A 242 20.33 -12.24 -12.76
N VAL A 243 20.15 -11.43 -11.70
CA VAL A 243 18.86 -10.76 -11.44
C VAL A 243 18.50 -9.77 -12.56
N ILE A 244 19.49 -9.06 -13.11
CA ILE A 244 19.30 -8.11 -14.21
C ILE A 244 18.93 -8.87 -15.49
N SER A 245 19.69 -9.90 -15.86
CA SER A 245 19.43 -10.69 -17.07
C SER A 245 18.09 -11.43 -16.99
N TYR A 246 17.77 -12.01 -15.82
CA TYR A 246 16.50 -12.66 -15.54
C TYR A 246 15.33 -11.69 -15.68
N GLY A 247 15.44 -10.48 -15.11
CA GLY A 247 14.43 -9.45 -15.20
C GLY A 247 14.16 -8.98 -16.63
N LYS A 248 15.21 -8.84 -17.45
CA LYS A 248 15.08 -8.46 -18.88
C LYS A 248 14.28 -9.46 -19.71
N ARG A 249 14.14 -10.72 -19.27
CA ARG A 249 13.30 -11.72 -19.98
C ARG A 249 11.80 -11.41 -19.89
N TYR A 250 11.40 -10.52 -18.99
CA TYR A 250 10.01 -10.12 -18.80
C TYR A 250 9.64 -8.80 -19.49
N MET A 251 10.53 -8.23 -20.30
CA MET A 251 10.24 -6.99 -21.05
C MET A 251 8.91 -7.08 -21.80
N GLY A 252 8.07 -6.06 -21.63
CA GLY A 252 6.73 -5.96 -22.23
C GLY A 252 5.62 -6.73 -21.50
N VAL A 253 5.91 -7.45 -20.40
CA VAL A 253 4.85 -8.04 -19.57
C VAL A 253 3.97 -6.94 -18.98
N ASP A 254 2.66 -7.05 -19.19
CA ASP A 254 1.67 -6.08 -18.74
C ASP A 254 1.73 -5.77 -17.24
N TYR A 255 1.49 -4.50 -16.91
CA TYR A 255 1.23 -4.09 -15.55
C TYR A 255 -0.19 -4.46 -15.11
N LYS A 256 -0.33 -5.02 -13.90
CA LYS A 256 -1.59 -5.18 -13.17
C LYS A 256 -1.38 -4.76 -11.73
N PHE A 257 -2.14 -3.77 -11.26
CA PHE A 257 -2.19 -3.39 -9.84
C PHE A 257 -2.56 -4.60 -8.98
N ASN A 258 -1.86 -4.79 -7.85
CA ASN A 258 -2.05 -5.94 -6.97
C ASN A 258 -1.94 -7.28 -7.72
N ALA A 259 -0.98 -7.39 -8.64
CA ALA A 259 -0.77 -8.64 -9.36
C ALA A 259 -0.49 -9.77 -8.35
N ALA A 260 -1.23 -10.88 -8.49
CA ALA A 260 -0.85 -12.13 -7.86
C ALA A 260 0.51 -12.61 -8.40
N ALA A 261 1.10 -13.64 -7.79
CA ALA A 261 2.35 -14.22 -8.24
C ALA A 261 2.35 -14.45 -9.76
N TYR A 262 3.49 -14.22 -10.42
CA TYR A 262 3.57 -14.27 -11.88
C TYR A 262 3.08 -15.59 -12.47
N ALA A 263 3.33 -16.70 -11.78
CA ALA A 263 2.85 -18.04 -12.17
C ALA A 263 1.32 -18.10 -12.33
N GLU A 264 0.57 -17.29 -11.57
CA GLU A 264 -0.88 -17.25 -11.59
C GLU A 264 -1.42 -16.14 -12.50
N SER A 265 -0.87 -14.93 -12.39
CA SER A 265 -1.43 -13.74 -13.04
C SER A 265 -0.87 -13.51 -14.43
N ARG A 266 0.33 -14.02 -14.72
CA ARG A 266 1.16 -13.69 -15.90
C ARG A 266 1.38 -12.18 -16.10
N LYS A 267 1.22 -11.39 -15.05
CA LYS A 267 1.33 -9.92 -15.01
C LYS A 267 2.10 -9.49 -13.77
N PHE A 268 2.50 -8.22 -13.71
CA PHE A 268 3.22 -7.67 -12.56
C PHE A 268 2.66 -6.33 -12.10
N ASP A 269 2.79 -6.01 -10.82
CA ASP A 269 2.97 -4.61 -10.42
C ASP A 269 4.44 -4.35 -10.10
N CYS A 270 4.78 -3.11 -9.77
CA CYS A 270 6.17 -2.70 -9.59
C CYS A 270 6.87 -3.54 -8.52
N SER A 271 6.26 -3.74 -7.36
CA SER A 271 6.89 -4.47 -6.27
C SER A 271 6.82 -5.98 -6.45
N SER A 272 5.78 -6.54 -7.09
CA SER A 272 5.74 -7.98 -7.39
C SER A 272 6.75 -8.39 -8.46
N PHE A 273 7.07 -7.50 -9.40
CA PHE A 273 8.15 -7.73 -10.36
C PHE A 273 9.51 -7.80 -9.66
N ILE A 274 9.83 -6.81 -8.82
CA ILE A 274 11.09 -6.80 -8.06
C ILE A 274 11.17 -8.00 -7.12
N GLN A 275 10.10 -8.31 -6.39
CA GLN A 275 10.02 -9.53 -5.57
C GLN A 275 10.30 -10.80 -6.38
N HIS A 276 9.71 -10.91 -7.57
CA HIS A 276 9.86 -12.10 -8.43
C HIS A 276 11.29 -12.29 -8.92
N ILE A 277 11.96 -11.23 -9.39
CA ILE A 277 13.32 -11.35 -9.93
C ILE A 277 14.35 -11.58 -8.81
N PHE A 278 14.19 -10.96 -7.65
CA PHE A 278 15.10 -11.17 -6.52
C PHE A 278 14.93 -12.54 -5.87
N LYS A 279 13.70 -13.07 -5.84
CA LYS A 279 13.46 -14.45 -5.40
C LYS A 279 14.20 -15.47 -6.27
N HIS A 280 14.39 -15.19 -7.56
CA HIS A 280 15.15 -16.08 -8.45
C HIS A 280 16.60 -16.27 -7.99
N VAL A 281 17.23 -15.21 -7.47
CA VAL A 281 18.61 -15.22 -6.96
C VAL A 281 18.68 -15.45 -5.44
N GLY A 282 17.60 -15.96 -4.84
CA GLY A 282 17.56 -16.38 -3.44
C GLY A 282 17.32 -15.26 -2.42
N VAL A 283 16.85 -14.08 -2.84
CA VAL A 283 16.51 -12.97 -1.94
C VAL A 283 14.99 -12.84 -1.80
N ASP A 284 14.48 -13.12 -0.59
CA ASP A 284 13.06 -12.94 -0.29
C ASP A 284 12.76 -11.49 0.09
N LEU A 285 11.97 -10.82 -0.76
CA LEU A 285 11.50 -9.46 -0.53
C LEU A 285 10.03 -9.44 -0.09
N PRO A 286 9.62 -8.47 0.75
CA PRO A 286 8.22 -8.27 1.11
C PRO A 286 7.40 -7.83 -0.11
N ARG A 287 6.06 -7.89 0.01
CA ARG A 287 5.15 -7.72 -1.14
C ARG A 287 5.05 -6.27 -1.62
N SER A 288 5.14 -5.32 -0.69
CA SER A 288 4.89 -3.90 -0.96
C SER A 288 6.20 -3.16 -1.26
N SER A 289 6.17 -2.16 -2.13
CA SER A 289 7.33 -1.30 -2.41
C SER A 289 7.78 -0.52 -1.18
N ARG A 290 6.84 -0.15 -0.29
CA ARG A 290 7.14 0.52 0.98
C ARG A 290 7.91 -0.39 1.93
N SER A 291 7.45 -1.62 2.10
CA SER A 291 8.17 -2.63 2.88
C SER A 291 9.51 -2.98 2.24
N GLN A 292 9.60 -3.09 0.91
CA GLN A 292 10.87 -3.34 0.22
C GLN A 292 11.88 -2.21 0.48
N SER A 293 11.38 -0.98 0.63
CA SER A 293 12.21 0.20 0.88
C SER A 293 12.85 0.25 2.27
N THR A 294 12.59 -0.73 3.14
CA THR A 294 13.21 -0.89 4.47
C THR A 294 14.13 -2.11 4.56
N VAL A 295 14.25 -2.91 3.50
CA VAL A 295 15.08 -4.13 3.48
C VAL A 295 16.47 -3.82 2.95
N GLY A 296 17.51 -4.30 3.64
CA GLY A 296 18.90 -4.15 3.22
C GLY A 296 19.50 -2.78 3.57
N LYS A 297 20.69 -2.52 3.01
CA LYS A 297 21.46 -1.32 3.32
C LYS A 297 20.92 -0.12 2.56
N TYR A 298 20.68 1.00 3.25
CA TYR A 298 20.36 2.28 2.61
C TYR A 298 21.46 2.70 1.62
N VAL A 299 21.05 3.17 0.45
CA VAL A 299 21.93 3.73 -0.57
C VAL A 299 21.40 5.09 -0.99
N SER A 300 22.22 6.12 -0.85
CA SER A 300 21.91 7.44 -1.38
C SER A 300 22.06 7.47 -2.90
N ARG A 301 21.33 8.37 -3.55
CA ARG A 301 21.29 8.49 -5.02
C ARG A 301 22.66 8.56 -5.69
N LYS A 302 23.64 9.23 -5.08
CA LYS A 302 25.01 9.39 -5.62
C LYS A 302 25.79 8.06 -5.64
N ASN A 303 25.33 7.04 -4.92
CA ASN A 303 26.04 5.78 -4.66
C ASN A 303 25.35 4.54 -5.30
N PHE A 304 24.40 4.75 -6.21
CA PHE A 304 23.72 3.65 -6.90
C PHE A 304 24.70 2.84 -7.76
N ILE A 305 24.67 1.52 -7.57
CA ILE A 305 25.39 0.54 -8.38
C ILE A 305 24.41 -0.50 -8.94
N PRO A 306 24.69 -1.14 -10.09
CA PRO A 306 23.83 -2.19 -10.63
C PRO A 306 23.47 -3.22 -9.54
N GLY A 307 22.19 -3.61 -9.48
CA GLY A 307 21.68 -4.48 -8.42
C GLY A 307 20.93 -3.75 -7.31
N ASP A 308 21.15 -2.44 -7.13
CA ASP A 308 20.40 -1.65 -6.15
C ASP A 308 18.92 -1.53 -6.54
N ILE A 309 18.04 -1.67 -5.55
CA ILE A 309 16.60 -1.42 -5.71
C ILE A 309 16.36 0.07 -5.45
N VAL A 310 15.81 0.79 -6.43
CA VAL A 310 15.57 2.24 -6.36
C VAL A 310 14.09 2.52 -6.13
N PHE A 311 13.82 3.43 -5.21
CA PHE A 311 12.48 3.81 -4.79
C PHE A 311 12.15 5.24 -5.23
N PHE A 312 10.89 5.44 -5.61
CA PHE A 312 10.41 6.72 -6.09
C PHE A 312 9.11 7.11 -5.43
N TYR A 313 8.88 8.40 -5.23
CA TYR A 313 7.54 8.89 -4.97
C TYR A 313 6.75 8.96 -6.28
N THR A 314 5.43 9.13 -6.20
CA THR A 314 4.61 9.39 -7.39
C THR A 314 3.90 10.75 -7.22
N PRO A 315 4.20 11.75 -8.08
CA PRO A 315 3.60 13.08 -7.97
C PRO A 315 2.08 13.05 -7.92
N GLY A 316 1.50 13.83 -7.01
CA GLY A 316 0.05 13.96 -6.86
C GLY A 316 -0.68 12.69 -6.40
N ARG A 317 0.05 11.61 -6.10
CA ARG A 317 -0.52 10.34 -5.62
C ARG A 317 -0.69 10.31 -4.11
N TYR A 318 0.16 11.03 -3.40
CA TYR A 318 0.16 11.17 -1.95
C TYR A 318 0.06 12.64 -1.57
N LYS A 319 -0.35 12.90 -0.32
CA LYS A 319 -0.40 14.27 0.25
C LYS A 319 0.97 14.96 0.20
N THR A 320 2.04 14.17 0.24
CA THR A 320 3.43 14.58 0.33
C THR A 320 4.29 13.71 -0.60
N ASN A 321 5.41 14.25 -1.08
CA ASN A 321 6.35 13.52 -1.94
C ASN A 321 7.36 12.66 -1.15
N ASN A 322 7.08 12.38 0.13
CA ASN A 322 7.95 11.59 1.03
C ASN A 322 7.50 10.12 1.19
N ILE A 323 6.51 9.66 0.40
CA ILE A 323 6.00 8.29 0.46
C ILE A 323 6.39 7.53 -0.80
N VAL A 324 6.98 6.35 -0.61
CA VAL A 324 7.30 5.42 -1.69
C VAL A 324 6.03 5.03 -2.44
N GLY A 325 6.03 5.28 -3.75
CA GLY A 325 4.93 4.95 -4.66
C GLY A 325 5.34 4.12 -5.86
N HIS A 326 6.63 3.85 -6.01
CA HIS A 326 7.17 3.04 -7.09
C HIS A 326 8.53 2.45 -6.72
N VAL A 327 8.90 1.38 -7.40
CA VAL A 327 10.18 0.69 -7.22
C VAL A 327 10.68 0.15 -8.57
N GLY A 328 12.00 0.13 -8.73
CA GLY A 328 12.68 -0.46 -9.88
C GLY A 328 14.07 -0.98 -9.53
N LEU A 329 14.66 -1.78 -10.40
CA LEU A 329 16.03 -2.29 -10.29
C LEU A 329 16.98 -1.39 -11.06
N TYR A 330 17.99 -0.82 -10.41
CA TYR A 330 19.06 -0.09 -11.10
C TYR A 330 19.97 -1.05 -11.84
N ILE A 331 20.20 -0.78 -13.13
CA ILE A 331 20.97 -1.65 -14.02
C ILE A 331 22.23 -0.99 -14.57
N GLY A 332 22.68 0.10 -13.93
CA GLY A 332 23.80 0.93 -14.39
C GLY A 332 23.40 1.95 -15.44
N ASN A 333 24.36 2.79 -15.85
CA ASN A 333 24.21 3.78 -16.93
C ASN A 333 22.99 4.71 -16.77
N ASN A 334 22.64 5.08 -15.53
CA ASN A 334 21.43 5.86 -15.23
C ASN A 334 20.14 5.19 -15.74
N GLN A 335 20.07 3.86 -15.76
CA GLN A 335 18.91 3.10 -16.21
C GLN A 335 18.30 2.27 -15.08
N VAL A 336 16.97 2.12 -15.14
CA VAL A 336 16.19 1.31 -14.22
C VAL A 336 15.27 0.38 -15.00
N LEU A 337 15.28 -0.90 -14.62
CA LEU A 337 14.34 -1.92 -15.05
C LEU A 337 13.17 -1.95 -14.07
N GLN A 338 11.96 -1.68 -14.57
CA GLN A 338 10.76 -1.52 -13.73
C GLN A 338 9.48 -1.84 -14.52
N THR A 339 8.32 -1.83 -13.87
CA THR A 339 7.03 -1.99 -14.53
C THR A 339 5.98 -1.03 -14.03
N TYR A 340 5.30 -0.37 -14.95
CA TYR A 340 4.19 0.54 -14.68
C TYR A 340 3.24 0.59 -15.88
N GLY A 341 1.93 0.71 -15.62
CA GLY A 341 0.89 0.97 -16.63
C GLY A 341 1.15 0.33 -18.00
N ASN A 342 1.09 1.15 -19.04
CA ASN A 342 1.66 0.85 -20.36
C ASN A 342 3.05 1.54 -20.41
N PRO A 343 4.15 0.89 -20.81
CA PRO A 343 4.26 -0.39 -21.54
C PRO A 343 4.40 -1.66 -20.69
N GLY A 344 4.17 -1.61 -19.37
CA GLY A 344 4.45 -2.74 -18.50
C GLY A 344 5.94 -2.80 -18.15
N VAL A 345 6.54 -4.00 -18.12
CA VAL A 345 7.97 -4.16 -17.82
C VAL A 345 8.81 -3.48 -18.90
N THR A 346 9.65 -2.54 -18.48
CA THR A 346 10.45 -1.72 -19.39
C THR A 346 11.73 -1.22 -18.72
N ILE A 347 12.65 -0.71 -19.54
CA ILE A 347 13.85 -0.01 -19.09
C ILE A 347 13.67 1.47 -19.39
N THR A 348 13.83 2.30 -18.36
CA THR A 348 13.81 3.76 -18.49
C THR A 348 15.09 4.38 -17.98
N LYS A 349 15.40 5.59 -18.45
CA LYS A 349 16.45 6.41 -17.85
C LYS A 349 15.94 7.01 -16.54
N LEU A 350 16.80 7.07 -15.53
CA LEU A 350 16.59 7.83 -14.29
C LEU A 350 16.48 9.32 -14.60
N LEU A 351 17.42 9.83 -15.40
CA LEU A 351 17.43 11.24 -15.81
C LEU A 351 16.19 11.55 -16.66
N GLY A 352 15.52 12.67 -16.36
CA GLY A 352 14.25 13.07 -16.96
C GLY A 352 13.06 12.75 -16.06
N ASN A 353 12.06 12.02 -16.57
CA ASN A 353 10.76 11.82 -15.90
C ASN A 353 10.81 11.12 -14.53
N TRP A 354 11.92 10.47 -14.19
CA TRP A 354 12.10 9.77 -12.93
C TRP A 354 13.03 10.51 -11.96
N ASP A 355 13.79 11.49 -12.44
CA ASP A 355 14.90 12.12 -11.74
C ASP A 355 14.44 12.80 -10.45
N ASP A 356 13.49 13.72 -10.61
CA ASP A 356 12.91 14.48 -9.50
C ASP A 356 12.14 13.59 -8.53
N ARG A 357 11.85 12.35 -8.92
CA ARG A 357 11.05 11.40 -8.16
C ARG A 357 11.87 10.41 -7.35
N ILE A 358 13.17 10.31 -7.61
CA ILE A 358 14.06 9.39 -6.88
C ILE A 358 14.07 9.79 -5.43
N MET A 359 13.84 8.81 -4.56
CA MET A 359 13.96 9.00 -3.12
C MET A 359 15.33 8.45 -2.68
N TRP A 360 15.43 7.12 -2.55
CA TRP A 360 16.64 6.42 -2.15
C TRP A 360 16.71 5.04 -2.80
N GLY A 361 17.77 4.29 -2.51
CA GLY A 361 17.90 2.89 -2.88
C GLY A 361 18.18 1.97 -1.70
N ARG A 362 18.04 0.68 -1.94
CA ARG A 362 18.43 -0.39 -1.02
C ARG A 362 19.33 -1.39 -1.73
N ARG A 363 20.42 -1.76 -1.05
CA ARG A 363 21.33 -2.82 -1.47
C ARG A 363 21.04 -4.08 -0.66
N VAL A 364 20.69 -5.15 -1.35
CA VAL A 364 20.32 -6.46 -0.79
C VAL A 364 21.17 -7.61 -1.36
N LEU A 365 22.02 -7.30 -2.33
CA LEU A 365 23.04 -8.17 -2.92
C LEU A 365 24.42 -7.60 -2.62
#